data_AF-A0A4R9K1G6-F1
#
_entry.id   AF-A0A4R9K1G6-F1
#
_cell.length_a   1.000
_cell.length_b   1.000
_cell.length_c   1.000
_cell.angle_alpha   90.00
_cell.angle_beta   90.00
_cell.angle_gamma   90.00
#
_symmetry.space_group_name_H-M   'P 1'
#
loop_
_entity.id
_entity.type
_entity.pdbx_description
1 polymer ?
#
loop_
_entity_poly.entity_id
_entity_poly.type
_entity_poly.pdbx_seq_one_letter_code
_entity_poly.pdbx_strand_id
1 'polypeptide(L)'
;MKVYSADRVPNAAEYNLYVTEGNSKTRLSLFEPDLPGYFELSVNDKVLKSLAYTVLLNYTQDREFALRNTNRFLNFLNDIIHRDSWFFLANRVEQFIKDVENFGVEISYDF
;
A
#
# COMPACT_ATOMS: atom_id res chain seq x y z
N MET A 1 -15.02 -10.31 4.85
CA MET A 1 -14.44 -9.43 3.80
C MET A 1 -13.51 -8.45 4.49
N LYS A 2 -12.28 -8.29 3.98
CA LYS A 2 -11.27 -7.39 4.53
C LYS A 2 -11.29 -6.07 3.77
N VAL A 3 -11.27 -4.95 4.49
CA VAL A 3 -11.31 -3.59 3.92
C VAL A 3 -10.17 -2.77 4.52
N TYR A 4 -9.41 -2.08 3.67
CA TYR A 4 -8.46 -1.06 4.09
C TYR A 4 -9.12 0.30 3.96
N SER A 5 -8.91 1.16 4.94
CA SER A 5 -9.40 2.54 4.91
C SER A 5 -8.42 3.45 5.60
N ALA A 6 -8.27 4.68 5.13
CA ALA A 6 -7.54 5.69 5.87
C ALA A 6 -8.22 7.04 5.84
N ASP A 7 -8.02 7.79 6.92
CA ASP A 7 -8.53 9.14 7.12
C ASP A 7 -7.37 10.04 7.52
N ARG A 8 -7.22 11.17 6.82
CA ARG A 8 -6.19 12.16 7.08
C ARG A 8 -6.44 12.82 8.44
N VAL A 9 -5.38 12.98 9.21
CA VAL A 9 -5.42 13.69 10.48
C VAL A 9 -5.61 15.19 10.18
N PRO A 10 -6.63 15.85 10.79
CA PRO A 10 -6.87 17.27 10.55
C PRO A 10 -5.62 18.11 10.80
N ASN A 11 -5.32 19.03 9.87
CA ASN A 11 -4.15 19.91 9.91
C ASN A 11 -2.79 19.20 9.93
N ALA A 12 -2.72 17.92 9.55
CA ALA A 12 -1.48 17.15 9.47
C ALA A 12 -1.34 16.42 8.12
N ALA A 13 -0.12 16.01 7.80
CA ALA A 13 0.16 15.16 6.62
C ALA A 13 -0.12 13.67 6.90
N GLU A 14 -0.29 13.30 8.17
CA GLU A 14 -0.47 11.93 8.61
C GLU A 14 -1.87 11.38 8.30
N TYR A 15 -1.96 10.05 8.22
CA TYR A 15 -3.20 9.32 8.04
C TYR A 15 -3.38 8.29 9.15
N ASN A 16 -4.63 8.14 9.60
CA ASN A 16 -5.05 6.99 10.39
C ASN A 16 -5.40 5.85 9.45
N LEU A 17 -4.53 4.84 9.34
CA LEU A 17 -4.80 3.63 8.56
C LEU A 17 -5.55 2.61 9.42
N TYR A 18 -6.58 2.01 8.85
CA TYR A 18 -7.37 0.97 9.47
C TYR A 18 -7.54 -0.23 8.56
N VAL A 19 -7.66 -1.39 9.20
CA VAL A 19 -8.11 -2.63 8.59
C VAL A 19 -9.40 -3.07 9.27
N THR A 20 -10.41 -3.41 8.47
CA THR A 20 -11.69 -3.92 8.96
C THR A 20 -11.90 -5.34 8.45
N GLU A 21 -12.13 -6.28 9.37
CA GLU A 21 -12.40 -7.69 9.07
C GLU A 21 -13.63 -8.16 9.85
N GLY A 22 -14.73 -8.41 9.11
CA GLY A 22 -16.02 -8.69 9.73
C GLY A 22 -16.51 -7.49 10.55
N ASN A 23 -16.68 -7.67 11.86
CA ASN A 23 -17.10 -6.62 12.79
C ASN A 23 -15.94 -5.95 13.55
N SER A 24 -14.70 -6.34 13.27
CA SER A 24 -13.51 -5.80 13.94
C SER A 24 -12.85 -4.73 13.07
N LYS A 25 -12.58 -3.56 13.65
CA LYS A 25 -11.79 -2.48 13.02
C LYS A 25 -10.57 -2.19 13.87
N THR A 26 -9.39 -2.35 13.27
CA THR A 26 -8.09 -2.19 13.94
C THR A 26 -7.31 -1.08 13.26
N ARG A 27 -6.75 -0.15 14.05
CA ARG A 27 -5.81 0.86 13.54
C ARG A 27 -4.44 0.21 13.36
N LEU A 28 -3.81 0.44 12.22
CA LEU A 28 -2.46 -0.04 11.91
C LEU A 28 -1.44 1.06 12.22
N SER A 29 -0.30 0.67 12.77
CA SER A 29 0.89 1.53 12.79
C SER A 29 1.45 1.62 11.37
N LEU A 30 1.77 2.84 10.94
CA LEU A 30 2.48 3.03 9.68
C LEU A 30 3.95 2.66 9.85
N PHE A 31 4.45 1.84 8.94
CA PHE A 31 5.87 1.50 8.86
C PHE A 31 6.52 2.30 7.75
N GLU A 32 7.67 2.88 8.06
CA GLU A 32 8.52 3.52 7.05
C GLU A 32 9.29 2.43 6.29
N PRO A 33 9.17 2.38 4.94
CA PRO A 33 9.89 1.42 4.15
C PRO A 33 11.35 1.84 3.99
N ASP A 34 12.27 0.87 4.11
CA ASP A 34 13.69 1.06 3.84
C ASP A 34 13.97 1.05 2.32
N LEU A 35 13.50 2.11 1.64
CA LEU A 35 13.63 2.28 0.20
C LEU A 35 14.71 3.32 -0.15
N PRO A 36 15.49 3.10 -1.24
CA PRO A 36 16.39 4.12 -1.75
C PRO A 36 15.65 5.43 -2.04
N GLY A 37 16.19 6.55 -1.58
CA GLY A 37 15.60 7.85 -1.81
C GLY A 37 14.41 8.20 -0.89
N TYR A 38 14.04 7.34 0.07
CA TYR A 38 12.86 7.57 0.92
C TYR A 38 13.01 8.80 1.82
N PHE A 39 14.19 9.01 2.41
CA PHE A 39 14.40 10.09 3.37
C PHE A 39 14.50 11.47 2.72
N GLU A 40 14.78 11.52 1.42
CA GLU A 40 14.85 12.73 0.60
C GLU A 40 13.46 13.23 0.13
N LEU A 41 12.42 12.40 0.31
CA LEU A 41 11.06 12.72 -0.12
C LEU A 41 10.40 13.82 0.72
N SER A 42 9.41 14.48 0.12
CA SER A 42 8.50 15.36 0.84
C SER A 42 7.73 14.59 1.92
N VAL A 43 7.26 15.29 2.96
CA VAL A 43 6.49 14.66 4.05
C VAL A 43 5.26 13.93 3.52
N ASN A 44 4.55 14.51 2.54
CA ASN A 44 3.37 13.87 1.95
C ASN A 44 3.73 12.59 1.21
N ASP A 45 4.80 12.60 0.40
CA ASP A 45 5.23 11.42 -0.36
C ASP A 45 5.71 10.29 0.55
N LYS A 46 6.38 10.63 1.67
CA LYS A 46 6.76 9.67 2.72
C LYS A 46 5.54 8.97 3.30
N VAL A 47 4.51 9.73 3.65
CA VAL A 47 3.27 9.19 4.22
C VAL A 47 2.55 8.30 3.21
N LEU A 48 2.42 8.72 1.96
CA LEU A 48 1.78 7.91 0.90
C LEU A 48 2.54 6.60 0.65
N LYS A 49 3.88 6.62 0.62
CA LYS A 49 4.69 5.40 0.51
C LYS A 49 4.57 4.51 1.74
N SER A 50 4.55 5.09 2.94
CA SER A 50 4.34 4.33 4.18
C SER A 50 2.97 3.67 4.21
N LEU A 51 1.92 4.35 3.74
CA LEU A 51 0.58 3.77 3.60
C LEU A 51 0.59 2.58 2.64
N ALA A 52 1.12 2.76 1.43
CA ALA A 52 1.20 1.71 0.42
C ALA A 52 2.00 0.49 0.94
N TYR A 53 3.16 0.75 1.53
CA TYR A 53 4.01 -0.29 2.12
C TYR A 53 3.32 -1.04 3.26
N THR A 54 2.71 -0.31 4.20
CA THR A 54 2.05 -0.90 5.36
C THR A 54 0.87 -1.77 4.94
N VAL A 55 0.10 -1.35 3.93
CA VAL A 55 -0.98 -2.18 3.38
C VAL A 55 -0.42 -3.46 2.77
N LEU A 56 0.60 -3.38 1.90
CA LEU A 56 1.20 -4.58 1.30
C LEU A 56 1.73 -5.51 2.38
N LEU A 57 2.53 -5.00 3.31
CA LEU A 57 3.10 -5.78 4.40
C LEU A 57 2.02 -6.44 5.26
N ASN A 58 0.96 -5.70 5.60
CA ASN A 58 -0.15 -6.25 6.37
C ASN A 58 -0.91 -7.35 5.60
N TYR A 59 -1.03 -7.22 4.27
CA TYR A 59 -1.75 -8.19 3.46
C TYR A 59 -0.92 -9.44 3.18
N THR A 60 0.32 -9.28 2.72
CA THR A 60 1.18 -10.38 2.27
C THR A 60 1.95 -11.04 3.41
N GLN A 61 2.15 -10.33 4.52
CA GLN A 61 3.07 -10.73 5.60
C GLN A 61 4.51 -10.99 5.10
N ASP A 62 4.84 -10.44 3.93
CA ASP A 62 6.14 -10.59 3.27
C ASP A 62 6.78 -9.21 3.10
N ARG A 63 7.82 -8.97 3.92
CA ARG A 63 8.58 -7.73 3.92
C ARG A 63 9.31 -7.49 2.60
N GLU A 64 9.89 -8.53 2.02
CA GLU A 64 10.68 -8.43 0.79
C GLU A 64 9.78 -8.09 -0.40
N PHE A 65 8.64 -8.78 -0.50
CA PHE A 65 7.64 -8.48 -1.53
C PHE A 65 7.11 -7.06 -1.38
N ALA A 66 6.76 -6.65 -0.16
CA ALA A 66 6.23 -5.32 0.11
C ALA A 66 7.24 -4.23 -0.25
N LEU A 67 8.52 -4.37 0.13
CA LEU A 67 9.58 -3.41 -0.22
C LEU A 67 9.73 -3.29 -1.74
N ARG A 68 9.90 -4.40 -2.45
CA ARG A 68 10.12 -4.41 -3.91
C ARG A 68 8.95 -3.77 -4.67
N ASN A 69 7.73 -3.93 -4.17
CA ASN A 69 6.52 -3.55 -4.88
C ASN A 69 5.83 -2.27 -4.39
N THR A 70 6.33 -1.63 -3.32
CA THR A 70 5.69 -0.43 -2.73
C THR A 70 5.45 0.67 -3.76
N ASN A 71 6.43 0.99 -4.60
CA ASN A 71 6.30 2.06 -5.58
C ASN A 71 5.25 1.74 -6.66
N ARG A 72 5.26 0.49 -7.17
CA ARG A 72 4.27 0.02 -8.14
C ARG A 72 2.87 0.02 -7.54
N PHE A 73 2.74 -0.43 -6.30
CA PHE A 73 1.45 -0.47 -5.61
C PHE A 73 0.90 0.93 -5.30
N LEU A 74 1.76 1.87 -4.89
CA LEU A 74 1.37 3.26 -4.71
C LEU A 74 0.80 3.85 -6.02
N ASN A 75 1.47 3.60 -7.15
CA ASN A 75 0.98 4.02 -8.46
C ASN A 75 -0.34 3.33 -8.84
N PHE A 76 -0.50 2.05 -8.49
CA PHE A 76 -1.74 1.30 -8.70
C PHE A 76 -2.94 1.84 -7.89
N LEU A 77 -2.68 2.48 -6.75
CA LEU A 77 -3.69 3.12 -5.90
C LEU A 77 -3.90 4.62 -6.19
N ASN A 78 -3.29 5.16 -7.25
CA ASN A 78 -3.25 6.59 -7.54
C ASN A 78 -4.65 7.24 -7.64
N ASP A 79 -5.66 6.51 -8.09
CA ASP A 79 -7.07 6.95 -8.19
C ASP A 79 -7.77 7.14 -6.83
N ILE A 80 -7.21 6.59 -5.75
CA ILE A 80 -7.83 6.53 -4.43
C ILE A 80 -7.01 7.25 -3.35
N ILE A 81 -5.72 6.95 -3.26
CA ILE A 81 -4.93 7.22 -2.03
C ILE A 81 -4.64 8.71 -1.78
N HIS A 82 -4.85 9.57 -2.78
CA HIS A 82 -4.65 11.02 -2.70
C HIS A 82 -5.80 11.79 -2.04
N ARG A 83 -6.90 11.12 -1.70
CA ARG A 83 -8.04 11.74 -1.02
C ARG A 83 -7.76 11.87 0.47
N ASP A 84 -8.40 12.84 1.14
CA ASP A 84 -8.29 12.97 2.60
C ASP A 84 -8.91 11.76 3.32
N SER A 85 -9.94 11.14 2.74
CA SER A 85 -10.52 9.88 3.23
C SER A 85 -10.69 8.90 2.08
N TRP A 86 -10.31 7.65 2.31
CA TRP A 86 -10.43 6.60 1.32
C TRP A 86 -10.62 5.21 1.92
N PHE A 87 -11.18 4.30 1.12
CA PHE A 87 -11.23 2.88 1.44
C PHE A 87 -11.19 2.04 0.16
N PHE A 88 -10.73 0.80 0.28
CA PHE A 88 -10.86 -0.21 -0.76
C PHE A 88 -10.89 -1.63 -0.16
N LEU A 89 -11.48 -2.53 -0.91
CA LEU A 89 -11.58 -3.94 -0.57
C LEU A 89 -10.23 -4.65 -0.77
N ALA A 90 -9.88 -5.58 0.11
CA ALA A 90 -8.58 -6.26 0.06
C ALA A 90 -8.36 -7.08 -1.23
N ASN A 91 -9.43 -7.47 -1.94
CA ASN A 91 -9.32 -8.09 -3.26
C ASN A 91 -8.59 -7.19 -4.29
N ARG A 92 -8.53 -5.88 -4.07
CA ARG A 92 -7.73 -4.97 -4.90
C ARG A 92 -6.23 -5.17 -4.69
N VAL A 93 -5.80 -5.60 -3.50
CA VAL A 93 -4.42 -6.03 -3.26
C VAL A 93 -4.15 -7.36 -3.98
N GLU A 94 -5.09 -8.31 -3.93
CA GLU A 94 -4.98 -9.57 -4.69
C GLU A 94 -4.86 -9.34 -6.20
N GLN A 95 -5.63 -8.41 -6.75
CA GLN A 95 -5.55 -8.02 -8.16
C GLN A 95 -4.15 -7.48 -8.50
N PHE A 96 -3.62 -6.57 -7.67
CA PHE A 96 -2.27 -6.06 -7.84
C PHE A 96 -1.21 -7.18 -7.82
N ILE A 97 -1.31 -8.13 -6.88
CA ILE A 97 -0.36 -9.25 -6.79
C ILE A 97 -0.40 -10.09 -8.06
N LYS A 98 -1.61 -10.44 -8.53
CA LYS A 98 -1.79 -11.18 -9.79
C LYS A 98 -1.19 -10.43 -10.98
N ASP A 99 -1.39 -9.12 -11.06
CA ASP A 99 -0.82 -8.31 -12.13
C ASP A 99 0.71 -8.39 -12.08
N VAL A 100 1.33 -8.21 -10.91
CA VAL A 100 2.79 -8.32 -10.73
C VAL A 100 3.32 -9.70 -11.12
N GLU A 101 2.63 -10.77 -10.74
CA GLU A 101 3.00 -12.16 -11.07
C GLU A 101 2.87 -12.45 -12.57
N ASN A 102 1.78 -12.00 -13.21
CA ASN A 102 1.56 -12.19 -14.64
C ASN A 102 2.61 -11.46 -15.50
N PHE A 103 3.03 -10.25 -15.10
CA PHE A 103 4.15 -9.55 -15.75
C PHE A 103 5.50 -10.27 -15.60
N GLY A 104 5.65 -11.15 -14.59
CA GLY A 104 6.85 -11.97 -14.41
C GLY A 104 6.90 -13.21 -15.31
N VAL A 105 5.75 -13.66 -15.84
CA VAL A 105 5.64 -14.86 -16.69
C VAL A 105 5.77 -14.53 -18.18
N GLU A 106 5.43 -13.32 -18.62
CA GLU A 106 5.47 -12.95 -20.04
C GLU A 106 6.89 -12.69 -20.61
N ILE A 107 7.96 -12.76 -19.81
CA ILE A 107 9.36 -12.61 -20.27
C ILE A 107 10.14 -13.93 -20.17
N SER A 108 9.54 -15.04 -20.58
CA SER A 108 10.29 -16.23 -20.99
C SER A 108 10.09 -16.47 -22.50
N TYR A 109 10.72 -15.62 -23.31
CA TYR A 109 11.02 -16.01 -24.68
C TYR A 109 12.32 -16.82 -24.64
N ASP A 110 12.18 -18.16 -24.71
CA ASP A 110 13.28 -19.03 -25.11
C ASP A 110 13.71 -18.63 -26.53
N PHE A 111 14.89 -18.04 -26.66
CA PHE A 111 15.65 -17.94 -27.90
C PHE A 111 16.84 -18.90 -27.83
#